data_AF-A0A814N6M2-F1
#
_entry.id   AF-A0A814N6M2-F1
#
_cell.length_a   1.000
_cell.length_b   1.000
_cell.length_c   1.000
_cell.angle_alpha   90.00
_cell.angle_beta   90.00
_cell.angle_gamma   90.00
#
_symmetry.space_group_name_H-M   'P 1'
#
loop_
_entity.id
_entity.type
_entity.pdbx_description
1 polymer ?
#
loop_
_entity_poly.entity_id
_entity_poly.type
_entity_poly.pdbx_seq_one_letter_code
_entity_poly.pdbx_strand_id
1 'polypeptide(L)'
;MSHINDYEYENELSIDSKLLCAICLNPFTEPKKTSCEHIFCDYCIKLWYKSKITCPLCRQPTKKKHLKSVKNSTMLNTLDRLHVQCLLCEQTGIERKDFDDHIDNECLKVIVSCSNRDTKCLWRGKREDLARHRMTCLHKSSSLGFIHHHSKEKKLQSNIINSDRLKIENLINQYPMNSEITLRNQQITDADISYVIQYAIIDKQCKVLDLGNNQIISHGIIQLADSLRNNKTLKMLSLHQNSLSQKSIQYLADRLALNKSNLKWLDLESTDLNNHGVEYLATMLKTNQSITGLWLSNNKIGCRGVKMLASALISSNTTLKYLDLENNQRINDSCLDYFVNMMKENQSLKTIDLSNCPLSITSKAKLRSIAHTKQDFRLVL
;
A
#
# COMPACT_ATOMS: atom_id res chain seq x y z
N MET A 1 -13.61 -9.74 -15.49
CA MET A 1 -13.74 -9.49 -14.04
C MET A 1 -14.62 -8.26 -13.93
N SER A 2 -15.77 -8.30 -13.27
CA SER A 2 -16.69 -7.15 -13.27
C SER A 2 -16.06 -5.96 -12.54
N HIS A 3 -15.73 -4.90 -13.28
CA HIS A 3 -15.08 -3.65 -12.88
C HIS A 3 -15.95 -2.72 -12.00
N ILE A 4 -16.76 -3.28 -11.08
CA ILE A 4 -17.79 -2.56 -10.32
C ILE A 4 -17.21 -1.47 -9.38
N ASN A 5 -15.87 -1.39 -9.21
CA ASN A 5 -15.22 -0.43 -8.32
C ASN A 5 -14.29 0.57 -9.02
N ASP A 6 -14.24 0.59 -10.36
CA ASP A 6 -13.26 1.42 -11.10
C ASP A 6 -13.86 2.74 -11.63
N TYR A 7 -15.18 2.92 -11.49
CA TYR A 7 -15.91 4.14 -11.85
C TYR A 7 -17.05 4.44 -10.87
N GLU A 8 -17.51 5.69 -10.87
CA GLU A 8 -18.78 6.13 -10.23
C GLU A 8 -19.71 6.79 -11.27
N TYR A 9 -21.02 6.82 -11.01
CA TYR A 9 -21.97 7.46 -11.92
C TYR A 9 -22.06 8.95 -11.62
N GLU A 10 -21.93 9.80 -12.65
CA GLU A 10 -21.86 11.26 -12.44
C GLU A 10 -23.15 11.89 -11.92
N ASN A 11 -24.30 11.30 -12.25
CA ASN A 11 -25.61 11.81 -11.86
C ASN A 11 -26.51 10.68 -11.32
N GLU A 12 -26.11 10.05 -10.22
CA GLU A 12 -26.84 8.93 -9.60
C GLU A 12 -28.32 9.22 -9.37
N LEU A 13 -28.64 10.45 -8.96
CA LEU A 13 -30.02 10.89 -8.65
C LEU A 13 -30.90 11.05 -9.89
N SER A 14 -30.32 11.17 -11.09
CA SER A 14 -31.08 11.31 -12.34
C SER A 14 -31.26 9.98 -13.09
N ILE A 15 -30.71 8.87 -12.57
CA ILE A 15 -30.83 7.56 -13.21
C ILE A 15 -32.26 7.06 -13.03
N ASP A 16 -32.90 6.68 -14.14
CA ASP A 16 -34.25 6.09 -14.10
C ASP A 16 -34.26 4.86 -13.20
N SER A 17 -35.13 4.89 -12.18
CA SER A 17 -35.39 3.78 -11.25
C SER A 17 -35.62 2.42 -11.93
N LYS A 18 -36.11 2.40 -13.18
CA LYS A 18 -36.32 1.19 -13.98
C LYS A 18 -35.02 0.50 -14.39
N LEU A 19 -33.89 1.20 -14.32
CA LEU A 19 -32.56 0.70 -14.66
C LEU A 19 -31.82 0.14 -13.43
N LEU A 20 -32.41 0.27 -12.23
CA LEU A 20 -31.78 -0.07 -10.97
C LEU A 20 -32.13 -1.49 -10.52
N CYS A 21 -31.15 -2.17 -9.94
CA CYS A 21 -31.37 -3.48 -9.32
C CYS A 21 -31.96 -3.33 -7.92
N ALA A 22 -33.11 -3.96 -7.67
CA ALA A 22 -33.76 -3.90 -6.35
C ALA A 22 -32.98 -4.56 -5.19
N ILE A 23 -31.86 -5.25 -5.45
CA ILE A 23 -30.99 -5.82 -4.42
C ILE A 23 -29.87 -4.85 -4.03
N CYS A 24 -29.10 -4.37 -5.02
CA CYS A 24 -27.93 -3.53 -4.75
C CYS A 24 -28.20 -2.03 -4.95
N LEU A 25 -29.38 -1.67 -5.44
CA LEU A 25 -29.83 -0.30 -5.74
C LEU A 25 -29.01 0.46 -6.80
N ASN A 26 -28.06 -0.21 -7.45
CA ASN A 26 -27.24 0.33 -8.54
C ASN A 26 -27.80 -0.04 -9.92
N PRO A 27 -27.42 0.68 -10.99
CA PRO A 27 -27.74 0.31 -12.36
C PRO A 27 -27.36 -1.13 -12.68
N PHE A 28 -28.18 -1.82 -13.47
CA PHE A 28 -27.99 -3.24 -13.74
C PHE A 28 -26.62 -3.56 -14.33
N THR A 29 -25.91 -4.52 -13.75
CA THR A 29 -24.69 -5.13 -14.31
C THR A 29 -25.00 -6.56 -14.72
N GLU A 30 -24.79 -6.87 -16.01
CA GLU A 30 -25.20 -8.14 -16.64
C GLU A 30 -26.64 -8.56 -16.27
N PRO A 31 -27.67 -7.77 -16.64
CA PRO A 31 -29.04 -8.00 -16.18
C PRO A 31 -29.56 -9.41 -16.51
N LYS A 32 -30.05 -10.10 -15.47
CA LYS A 32 -30.73 -11.41 -15.57
C LYS A 32 -32.19 -11.27 -15.23
N LYS A 33 -33.01 -11.89 -16.07
CA LYS A 33 -34.46 -11.98 -15.91
C LYS A 33 -34.85 -13.30 -15.26
N THR A 34 -35.66 -13.21 -14.22
CA THR A 34 -36.30 -14.36 -13.58
C THR A 34 -37.52 -14.84 -14.39
N SER A 35 -38.07 -16.02 -14.06
CA SER A 35 -39.29 -16.53 -14.71
C SER A 35 -40.55 -15.69 -14.42
N CYS A 36 -40.52 -14.91 -13.34
CA CYS A 36 -41.56 -13.93 -13.00
C CYS A 36 -41.29 -12.55 -13.62
N GLU A 37 -40.44 -12.50 -14.64
CA GLU A 37 -40.08 -11.34 -15.45
C GLU A 37 -39.32 -10.20 -14.74
N HIS A 38 -39.10 -10.27 -13.43
CA HIS A 38 -38.24 -9.33 -12.68
C HIS A 38 -36.76 -9.46 -13.06
N ILE A 39 -36.07 -8.32 -13.10
CA ILE A 39 -34.67 -8.19 -13.55
C ILE A 39 -33.77 -7.82 -12.35
N PHE A 40 -32.59 -8.43 -12.29
CA PHE A 40 -31.57 -8.18 -11.27
C PHE A 40 -30.17 -8.25 -11.90
N CYS A 41 -29.15 -7.70 -11.24
CA CYS A 41 -27.76 -7.97 -11.61
C CYS A 41 -27.46 -9.48 -11.48
N ASP A 42 -26.68 -10.04 -12.40
CA ASP A 42 -26.32 -11.47 -12.40
C ASP A 42 -25.73 -11.92 -11.06
N TYR A 43 -24.78 -11.15 -10.54
CA TYR A 43 -24.15 -11.42 -9.24
C TYR A 43 -25.16 -11.38 -8.09
N CYS A 44 -26.01 -10.34 -8.05
CA CYS A 44 -26.98 -10.13 -6.97
C CYS A 44 -27.98 -11.30 -6.87
N ILE A 45 -28.55 -11.71 -7.99
CA ILE A 45 -29.53 -12.81 -8.00
C ILE A 45 -28.88 -14.17 -7.75
N LYS A 46 -27.67 -14.40 -8.24
CA LYS A 46 -26.91 -15.62 -7.94
C LYS A 46 -26.55 -15.71 -6.46
N LEU A 47 -26.20 -14.59 -5.82
CA LEU A 47 -25.92 -14.53 -4.39
C LEU A 47 -27.19 -14.81 -3.57
N TRP A 48 -28.31 -14.21 -3.93
CA TRP A 48 -29.61 -14.48 -3.30
C TRP A 48 -30.00 -15.97 -3.37
N TYR A 49 -29.78 -16.60 -4.54
CA TYR A 49 -30.03 -18.03 -4.74
C TYR A 49 -29.13 -18.99 -3.97
N LYS A 50 -28.07 -18.51 -3.30
CA LYS A 50 -27.32 -19.36 -2.36
C LYS A 50 -28.13 -19.70 -1.11
N SER A 51 -29.09 -18.84 -0.72
CA SER A 51 -29.84 -18.98 0.53
C SER A 51 -31.34 -19.09 0.33
N LYS A 52 -31.90 -18.56 -0.77
CA LYS A 52 -33.35 -18.51 -1.02
C LYS A 52 -33.65 -18.86 -2.47
N ILE A 53 -34.61 -19.75 -2.72
CA ILE A 53 -35.01 -20.15 -4.09
C ILE A 53 -36.23 -19.38 -4.63
N THR A 54 -36.43 -18.16 -4.16
CA THR A 54 -37.57 -17.31 -4.52
C THR A 54 -37.12 -15.98 -5.12
N CYS A 55 -37.99 -15.35 -5.91
CA CYS A 55 -37.74 -14.01 -6.42
C CYS A 55 -37.66 -12.98 -5.27
N PRO A 56 -36.62 -12.12 -5.22
CA PRO A 56 -36.50 -11.08 -4.19
C PRO A 56 -37.68 -10.11 -4.13
N LEU A 57 -38.34 -9.83 -5.27
CA LEU A 57 -39.42 -8.85 -5.36
C LEU A 57 -40.80 -9.45 -5.07
N CYS A 58 -41.19 -10.50 -5.81
CA CYS A 58 -42.54 -11.07 -5.72
C CYS A 58 -42.63 -12.40 -4.95
N ARG A 59 -41.50 -12.92 -4.45
CA ARG A 59 -41.40 -14.18 -3.70
C ARG A 59 -41.83 -15.45 -4.44
N GLN A 60 -42.13 -15.38 -5.74
CA GLN A 60 -42.43 -16.56 -6.54
C GLN A 60 -41.24 -17.53 -6.57
N PRO A 61 -41.46 -18.86 -6.57
CA PRO A 61 -40.38 -19.85 -6.68
C PRO A 61 -39.61 -19.71 -8.00
N THR A 62 -38.28 -19.59 -7.91
CA THR A 62 -37.39 -19.38 -9.05
C THR A 62 -36.10 -20.19 -8.88
N LYS A 63 -35.78 -21.07 -9.83
CA LYS A 63 -34.52 -21.85 -9.82
C LYS A 63 -33.45 -21.19 -10.69
N LYS A 64 -32.16 -21.36 -10.33
CA LYS A 64 -30.99 -20.82 -11.04
C LYS A 64 -30.99 -21.10 -12.56
N LYS A 65 -31.48 -22.27 -12.98
CA LYS A 65 -31.61 -22.67 -14.39
C LYS A 65 -32.60 -21.84 -15.22
N HIS A 66 -33.45 -21.04 -14.58
CA HIS A 66 -34.45 -20.21 -15.25
C HIS A 66 -34.03 -18.74 -15.37
N LEU A 67 -32.80 -18.39 -14.98
CA LEU A 67 -32.26 -17.06 -15.23
C LEU A 67 -31.93 -16.91 -16.71
N LYS A 68 -32.62 -16.00 -17.39
CA LYS A 68 -32.36 -15.65 -18.79
C LYS A 68 -31.60 -14.32 -18.85
N SER A 69 -30.64 -14.20 -19.76
CA SER A 69 -30.03 -12.88 -20.05
C SER A 69 -31.10 -11.95 -20.65
N VAL A 70 -31.13 -10.70 -20.19
CA VAL A 70 -32.00 -9.69 -20.80
C VAL A 70 -31.44 -9.32 -22.18
N LYS A 71 -32.29 -9.37 -23.21
CA LYS A 71 -31.95 -8.98 -24.60
C LYS A 71 -32.67 -7.70 -25.05
N ASN A 72 -33.33 -6.99 -24.14
CA ASN A 72 -34.06 -5.77 -24.46
C ASN A 72 -33.06 -4.68 -24.87
N SER A 73 -32.95 -4.42 -26.17
CA SER A 73 -32.00 -3.47 -26.74
C SER A 73 -32.23 -2.05 -26.24
N THR A 74 -33.48 -1.62 -26.03
CA THR A 74 -33.76 -0.28 -25.51
C THR A 74 -33.21 -0.08 -24.10
N MET A 75 -33.49 -1.01 -23.18
CA MET A 75 -32.99 -0.90 -21.80
C MET A 75 -31.45 -0.98 -21.74
N LEU A 76 -30.86 -1.88 -22.52
CA LEU A 76 -29.41 -2.02 -22.60
C LEU A 76 -28.76 -0.75 -23.19
N ASN A 77 -29.31 -0.22 -24.29
CA ASN A 77 -28.83 1.04 -24.88
C ASN A 77 -28.92 2.22 -23.89
N THR A 78 -29.97 2.29 -23.07
CA THR A 78 -30.08 3.35 -22.04
C THR A 78 -29.06 3.16 -20.92
N LEU A 79 -28.81 1.90 -20.49
CA LEU A 79 -27.75 1.59 -19.52
C LEU A 79 -26.36 1.95 -20.05
N ASP A 80 -26.13 1.71 -21.34
CA ASP A 80 -24.85 1.94 -22.01
C ASP A 80 -24.51 3.43 -22.12
N ARG A 81 -25.52 4.29 -22.26
CA ARG A 81 -25.40 5.75 -22.36
C ARG A 81 -25.29 6.48 -21.02
N LEU A 82 -25.31 5.76 -19.89
CA LEU A 82 -25.08 6.40 -18.60
C LEU A 82 -23.64 6.91 -18.53
N HIS A 83 -23.45 8.16 -18.11
CA HIS A 83 -22.10 8.72 -17.93
C HIS A 83 -21.50 8.30 -16.59
N VAL A 84 -20.21 7.98 -16.64
CA VAL A 84 -19.41 7.56 -15.50
C VAL A 84 -18.13 8.37 -15.41
N GLN A 85 -17.67 8.59 -14.18
CA GLN A 85 -16.38 9.17 -13.87
C GLN A 85 -15.39 8.06 -13.56
N CYS A 86 -14.24 8.06 -14.21
CA CYS A 86 -13.15 7.14 -13.90
C CYS A 86 -12.53 7.48 -12.54
N LEU A 87 -12.54 6.56 -11.59
CA LEU A 87 -11.96 6.79 -10.25
C LEU A 87 -10.42 6.75 -10.23
N LEU A 88 -9.78 6.37 -11.35
CA LEU A 88 -8.33 6.29 -11.48
C LEU A 88 -7.71 7.59 -11.99
N CYS A 89 -8.33 8.20 -13.01
CA CYS A 89 -7.83 9.41 -13.67
C CYS A 89 -8.75 10.62 -13.52
N GLU A 90 -9.90 10.47 -12.86
CA GLU A 90 -10.92 11.51 -12.64
C GLU A 90 -11.58 12.03 -13.94
N GLN A 91 -11.37 11.35 -15.08
CA GLN A 91 -12.02 11.72 -16.33
C GLN A 91 -13.53 11.46 -16.26
N THR A 92 -14.30 12.50 -16.56
CA THR A 92 -15.77 12.51 -16.64
C THR A 92 -16.24 12.42 -18.10
N GLY A 93 -17.53 12.22 -18.32
CA GLY A 93 -18.20 12.16 -19.61
C GLY A 93 -18.05 10.82 -20.35
N ILE A 94 -17.59 9.77 -19.67
CA ILE A 94 -17.38 8.46 -20.29
C ILE A 94 -18.72 7.72 -20.34
N GLU A 95 -19.20 7.34 -21.53
CA GLU A 95 -20.37 6.45 -21.62
C GLU A 95 -20.00 5.08 -21.01
N ARG A 96 -20.90 4.50 -20.21
CA ARG A 96 -20.67 3.24 -19.51
C ARG A 96 -20.18 2.12 -20.42
N LYS A 97 -20.72 2.01 -21.64
CA LYS A 97 -20.28 1.01 -22.63
C LYS A 97 -18.82 1.17 -23.08
N ASP A 98 -18.31 2.40 -23.02
CA ASP A 98 -16.98 2.79 -23.50
C ASP A 98 -15.97 2.79 -22.35
N PHE A 99 -16.39 2.51 -21.12
CA PHE A 99 -15.50 2.52 -19.95
C PHE A 99 -14.39 1.46 -20.03
N ASP A 100 -14.70 0.25 -20.51
CA ASP A 100 -13.68 -0.79 -20.70
C ASP A 100 -12.65 -0.35 -21.77
N ASP A 101 -13.11 0.28 -22.86
CA ASP A 101 -12.23 0.83 -23.89
C ASP A 101 -11.35 1.97 -23.35
N HIS A 102 -11.94 2.85 -22.54
CA HIS A 102 -11.20 3.88 -21.81
C HIS A 102 -10.10 3.25 -20.93
N ILE A 103 -10.41 2.24 -20.12
CA ILE A 103 -9.44 1.57 -19.26
C ILE A 103 -8.31 0.92 -20.08
N ASP A 104 -8.66 0.25 -21.18
CA ASP A 104 -7.74 -0.52 -21.99
C ASP A 104 -6.85 0.34 -22.89
N ASN A 105 -7.35 1.49 -23.35
CA ASN A 105 -6.70 2.28 -24.40
C ASN A 105 -6.35 3.72 -23.98
N GLU A 106 -7.13 4.37 -23.10
CA GLU A 106 -7.00 5.80 -22.84
C GLU A 106 -6.46 6.13 -21.43
N CYS A 107 -6.89 5.41 -20.40
CA CYS A 107 -6.67 5.77 -19.00
C CYS A 107 -5.18 5.79 -18.66
N LEU A 108 -4.63 6.99 -18.48
CA LEU A 108 -3.20 7.18 -18.20
C LEU A 108 -2.79 6.69 -16.80
N LYS A 109 -3.72 6.65 -15.86
CA LYS A 109 -3.49 6.26 -14.47
C LYS A 109 -3.72 4.76 -14.21
N VAL A 110 -4.27 4.01 -15.16
CA VAL A 110 -4.48 2.57 -15.03
C VAL A 110 -3.14 1.83 -14.91
N ILE A 111 -3.10 0.80 -14.07
CA ILE A 111 -1.92 -0.03 -13.88
C ILE A 111 -1.82 -1.08 -14.99
N VAL A 112 -0.90 -0.85 -15.92
CA VAL A 112 -0.58 -1.76 -17.02
C VAL A 112 0.69 -2.55 -16.72
N SER A 113 0.82 -3.71 -17.37
CA SER A 113 2.06 -4.51 -17.32
C SER A 113 2.87 -4.28 -18.58
N CYS A 114 4.17 -4.54 -18.51
CA CYS A 114 4.99 -4.53 -19.72
C CYS A 114 4.50 -5.57 -20.74
N SER A 115 4.52 -5.21 -22.02
CA SER A 115 4.21 -6.11 -23.13
C SER A 115 5.17 -7.31 -23.24
N ASN A 116 6.33 -7.25 -22.57
CA ASN A 116 7.35 -8.31 -22.52
C ASN A 116 7.21 -9.19 -21.27
N ARG A 117 5.97 -9.41 -20.80
CA ARG A 117 5.69 -10.24 -19.62
C ARG A 117 6.15 -11.70 -19.85
N ASP A 118 5.99 -12.20 -21.07
CA ASP A 118 6.35 -13.57 -21.45
C ASP A 118 7.86 -13.80 -21.45
N THR A 119 8.66 -12.75 -21.65
CA THR A 119 10.12 -12.77 -21.55
C THR A 119 10.61 -12.44 -20.13
N LYS A 120 9.75 -12.51 -19.10
CA LYS A 120 10.02 -12.26 -17.66
C LYS A 120 10.14 -10.79 -17.23
N CYS A 121 9.66 -9.83 -18.01
CA CYS A 121 9.54 -8.46 -17.50
C CYS A 121 8.41 -8.37 -16.46
N LEU A 122 8.77 -8.10 -15.20
CA LEU A 122 7.82 -7.97 -14.08
C LEU A 122 7.29 -6.54 -13.88
N TRP A 123 7.68 -5.60 -14.74
CA TRP A 123 7.28 -4.21 -14.58
C TRP A 123 5.76 -4.06 -14.69
N ARG A 124 5.22 -3.30 -13.75
CA ARG A 124 3.82 -2.96 -13.63
C ARG A 124 3.73 -1.55 -13.07
N GLY A 125 3.01 -0.66 -13.75
CA GLY A 125 2.96 0.76 -13.39
C GLY A 125 1.86 1.49 -14.14
N LYS A 126 1.72 2.80 -13.93
CA LYS A 126 0.70 3.59 -14.64
C LYS A 126 0.98 3.58 -16.14
N ARG A 127 -0.07 3.63 -16.97
CA ARG A 127 0.06 3.67 -18.43
C ARG A 127 0.92 4.84 -18.91
N GLU A 128 0.83 6.01 -18.28
CA GLU A 128 1.70 7.16 -18.55
C GLU A 128 3.20 6.84 -18.38
N ASP A 129 3.54 5.91 -17.48
CA ASP A 129 4.91 5.47 -17.23
C ASP A 129 5.33 4.30 -18.14
N LEU A 130 4.42 3.67 -18.88
CA LEU A 130 4.73 2.53 -19.75
C LEU A 130 5.67 2.94 -20.88
N ALA A 131 5.54 4.14 -21.45
CA ALA A 131 6.47 4.62 -22.46
C ALA A 131 7.89 4.76 -21.89
N ARG A 132 8.01 5.31 -20.67
CA ARG A 132 9.29 5.42 -19.95
C ARG A 132 9.88 4.05 -19.65
N HIS A 133 9.06 3.13 -19.16
CA HIS A 133 9.49 1.75 -18.92
C HIS A 133 9.89 1.03 -20.21
N ARG A 134 9.11 1.16 -21.29
CA ARG A 134 9.44 0.56 -22.59
C ARG A 134 10.79 1.02 -23.07
N MET A 135 11.26 2.22 -22.73
CA MET A 135 12.62 2.65 -23.06
C MET A 135 13.71 1.90 -22.27
N THR A 136 13.44 1.51 -21.02
CA THR A 136 14.39 0.85 -20.11
C THR A 136 14.15 -0.65 -19.93
N CYS A 137 13.13 -1.23 -20.59
CA CYS A 137 12.77 -2.64 -20.46
C CYS A 137 13.90 -3.55 -20.96
N LEU A 138 14.44 -4.37 -20.05
CA LEU A 138 15.55 -5.31 -20.30
C LEU A 138 15.16 -6.52 -21.17
N HIS A 139 13.87 -6.66 -21.50
CA HIS A 139 13.32 -7.84 -22.18
C HIS A 139 12.72 -7.51 -23.56
N LYS A 140 13.19 -6.43 -24.21
CA LYS A 140 12.73 -5.97 -25.52
C LYS A 140 12.89 -7.06 -26.60
N SER A 141 11.77 -7.51 -27.16
CA SER A 141 11.73 -7.97 -28.55
C SER A 141 11.74 -6.75 -29.48
N SER A 142 12.67 -6.74 -30.42
CA SER A 142 12.84 -5.70 -31.42
C SER A 142 11.70 -5.69 -32.44
N SER A 143 10.82 -4.69 -32.39
CA SER A 143 10.06 -4.24 -33.56
C SER A 143 9.71 -2.75 -33.45
N LEU A 144 10.02 -2.02 -34.52
CA LEU A 144 10.00 -0.56 -34.67
C LEU A 144 8.59 0.04 -34.88
N GLY A 145 8.45 1.35 -34.59
CA GLY A 145 7.45 2.23 -35.20
C GLY A 145 7.43 3.67 -34.65
N PHE A 146 8.13 4.59 -35.35
CA PHE A 146 7.92 6.05 -35.61
C PHE A 146 7.07 6.95 -34.64
N ILE A 147 7.29 8.26 -34.36
CA ILE A 147 7.77 9.44 -35.12
C ILE A 147 8.44 10.49 -34.18
N HIS A 148 9.31 11.32 -34.78
CA HIS A 148 10.05 12.50 -34.30
C HIS A 148 9.25 13.65 -33.64
N HIS A 149 9.77 14.18 -32.53
CA HIS A 149 10.13 15.59 -32.25
C HIS A 149 10.69 15.67 -30.80
N HIS A 150 11.49 16.69 -30.47
CA HIS A 150 12.30 16.88 -29.23
C HIS A 150 13.66 16.15 -29.16
N SER A 151 14.63 16.47 -30.04
CA SER A 151 15.95 15.80 -30.04
C SER A 151 17.02 16.42 -29.13
N LYS A 152 16.84 17.65 -28.61
CA LYS A 152 17.82 18.28 -27.70
C LYS A 152 17.53 18.00 -26.21
N GLU A 153 16.26 18.03 -25.79
CA GLU A 153 15.87 17.68 -24.41
C GLU A 153 15.93 16.17 -24.14
N LYS A 154 15.56 15.33 -25.12
CA LYS A 154 15.66 13.86 -24.99
C LYS A 154 17.10 13.37 -24.86
N LYS A 155 18.08 14.01 -25.51
CA LYS A 155 19.51 13.64 -25.40
C LYS A 155 20.08 13.97 -24.02
N LEU A 156 19.69 15.12 -23.47
CA LEU A 156 20.12 15.53 -22.13
C LEU A 156 19.47 14.65 -21.05
N GLN A 157 18.16 14.42 -21.14
CA GLN A 157 17.44 13.52 -20.22
C GLN A 157 17.88 12.05 -20.37
N SER A 158 18.13 11.54 -21.57
CA SER A 158 18.61 10.17 -21.75
C SER A 158 20.01 9.96 -21.18
N ASN A 159 20.88 10.97 -21.27
CA ASN A 159 22.23 10.90 -20.72
C ASN A 159 22.23 11.00 -19.19
N ILE A 160 21.38 11.86 -18.62
CA ILE A 160 21.20 11.98 -17.16
C ILE A 160 20.58 10.70 -16.57
N ILE A 161 19.53 10.15 -17.20
CA ILE A 161 18.89 8.90 -16.75
C ILE A 161 19.88 7.72 -16.81
N ASN A 162 20.76 7.68 -17.82
CA ASN A 162 21.78 6.64 -17.92
C ASN A 162 22.89 6.84 -16.89
N SER A 163 23.26 8.09 -16.57
CA SER A 163 24.26 8.37 -15.52
C SER A 163 23.75 8.02 -14.12
N ASP A 164 22.50 8.33 -13.81
CA ASP A 164 21.92 8.05 -12.48
C ASP A 164 21.73 6.55 -12.26
N ARG A 165 21.29 5.83 -13.31
CA ARG A 165 21.26 4.36 -13.32
C ARG A 165 22.64 3.77 -13.07
N LEU A 166 23.65 4.19 -13.85
CA LEU A 166 25.02 3.69 -13.71
C LEU A 166 25.60 4.02 -12.33
N LYS A 167 25.26 5.17 -11.75
CA LYS A 167 25.67 5.56 -10.40
C LYS A 167 25.14 4.58 -9.35
N ILE A 168 23.83 4.33 -9.30
CA ILE A 168 23.23 3.42 -8.31
C ILE A 168 23.69 1.98 -8.52
N GLU A 169 23.78 1.53 -9.77
CA GLU A 169 24.28 0.20 -10.12
C GLU A 169 25.72 0.00 -9.62
N ASN A 170 26.61 0.95 -9.91
CA ASN A 170 28.01 0.89 -9.45
C ASN A 170 28.12 0.91 -7.92
N LEU A 171 27.32 1.74 -7.26
CA LEU A 171 27.26 1.79 -5.79
C LEU A 171 26.82 0.47 -5.16
N ILE A 172 25.94 -0.29 -5.82
CA ILE A 172 25.41 -1.56 -5.30
C ILE A 172 26.31 -2.74 -5.71
N ASN A 173 26.96 -2.67 -6.86
CA ASN A 173 27.73 -3.80 -7.40
C ASN A 173 28.92 -4.21 -6.53
N GLN A 174 29.49 -3.29 -5.77
CA GLN A 174 30.54 -3.57 -4.79
C GLN A 174 30.08 -4.48 -3.64
N TYR A 175 28.77 -4.57 -3.38
CA TYR A 175 28.23 -5.42 -2.32
C TYR A 175 28.04 -6.86 -2.80
N PRO A 176 28.31 -7.87 -1.93
CA PRO A 176 28.06 -9.26 -2.27
C PRO A 176 26.56 -9.60 -2.28
N MET A 177 26.20 -10.73 -2.88
CA MET A 177 24.85 -11.29 -2.82
C MET A 177 24.45 -11.62 -1.38
N ASN A 178 23.16 -11.50 -1.04
CA ASN A 178 22.58 -11.84 0.25
C ASN A 178 23.24 -11.15 1.46
N SER A 179 23.76 -9.94 1.24
CA SER A 179 24.53 -9.17 2.21
C SER A 179 23.75 -7.96 2.75
N GLU A 180 24.44 -7.16 3.54
CA GLU A 180 23.97 -5.87 4.02
C GLU A 180 24.40 -4.80 3.03
N ILE A 181 23.44 -4.03 2.53
CA ILE A 181 23.67 -2.96 1.56
C ILE A 181 23.31 -1.65 2.23
N THR A 182 24.31 -0.79 2.37
CA THR A 182 24.13 0.57 2.89
C THR A 182 24.30 1.60 1.79
N LEU A 183 23.28 2.43 1.62
CA LEU A 183 23.21 3.53 0.67
C LEU A 183 22.89 4.83 1.41
N ARG A 184 23.44 5.00 2.62
CA ARG A 184 23.27 6.23 3.39
C ARG A 184 23.95 7.41 2.71
N ASN A 185 23.36 8.61 2.83
CA ASN A 185 23.96 9.86 2.36
C ASN A 185 24.28 9.88 0.86
N GLN A 186 23.51 9.18 0.03
CA GLN A 186 23.79 9.06 -1.42
C GLN A 186 22.99 10.04 -2.29
N GLN A 187 22.20 10.91 -1.65
CA GLN A 187 21.26 11.82 -2.32
C GLN A 187 20.24 11.05 -3.18
N ILE A 188 19.86 9.85 -2.74
CA ILE A 188 18.87 9.00 -3.42
C ILE A 188 17.50 9.68 -3.33
N THR A 189 16.83 9.80 -4.46
CA THR A 189 15.49 10.35 -4.59
C THR A 189 14.49 9.25 -4.97
N ASP A 190 13.21 9.60 -5.04
CA ASP A 190 12.15 8.70 -5.48
C ASP A 190 12.36 8.13 -6.90
N ALA A 191 13.11 8.83 -7.75
CA ALA A 191 13.45 8.37 -9.10
C ALA A 191 14.45 7.19 -9.07
N ASP A 192 15.34 7.19 -8.08
CA ASP A 192 16.42 6.22 -7.93
C ASP A 192 15.95 4.90 -7.31
N ILE A 193 14.83 4.94 -6.58
CA ILE A 193 14.29 3.78 -5.86
C ILE A 193 14.02 2.59 -6.78
N SER A 194 13.59 2.83 -8.02
CA SER A 194 13.38 1.75 -8.98
C SER A 194 14.67 0.96 -9.25
N TYR A 195 15.81 1.64 -9.31
CA TYR A 195 17.14 1.03 -9.46
C TYR A 195 17.60 0.37 -8.17
N VAL A 196 17.35 0.98 -7.01
CA VAL A 196 17.64 0.35 -5.71
C VAL A 196 16.88 -0.97 -5.56
N ILE A 197 15.59 -1.00 -5.90
CA ILE A 197 14.78 -2.22 -5.86
C ILE A 197 15.37 -3.27 -6.80
N GLN A 198 15.68 -2.89 -8.05
CA GLN A 198 16.23 -3.82 -9.03
C GLN A 198 17.56 -4.40 -8.54
N TYR A 199 18.53 -3.56 -8.22
CA TYR A 199 19.88 -4.03 -7.94
C TYR A 199 20.04 -4.56 -6.51
N ALA A 200 19.49 -3.92 -5.47
CA ALA A 200 19.68 -4.34 -4.09
C ALA A 200 18.71 -5.45 -3.66
N ILE A 201 17.42 -5.32 -4.00
CA ILE A 201 16.36 -6.23 -3.52
C ILE A 201 16.20 -7.45 -4.44
N ILE A 202 16.17 -7.23 -5.76
CA ILE A 202 15.93 -8.30 -6.73
C ILE A 202 17.23 -9.02 -7.08
N ASP A 203 18.24 -8.30 -7.57
CA ASP A 203 19.47 -8.92 -8.05
C ASP A 203 20.33 -9.40 -6.88
N LYS A 204 20.65 -8.51 -5.93
CA LYS A 204 21.50 -8.82 -4.78
C LYS A 204 20.79 -9.59 -3.68
N GLN A 205 19.45 -9.66 -3.69
CA GLN A 205 18.66 -10.32 -2.66
C GLN A 205 19.11 -9.95 -1.23
N CYS A 206 19.41 -8.67 -0.99
CA CYS A 206 19.99 -8.22 0.26
C CYS A 206 19.16 -8.60 1.49
N LYS A 207 19.84 -8.78 2.63
CA LYS A 207 19.25 -9.07 3.94
C LYS A 207 18.99 -7.80 4.74
N VAL A 208 19.83 -6.79 4.55
CA VAL A 208 19.70 -5.47 5.16
C VAL A 208 19.81 -4.45 4.05
N LEU A 209 18.84 -3.53 4.02
CA LEU A 209 18.86 -2.39 3.13
C LEU A 209 18.74 -1.13 3.97
N ASP A 210 19.75 -0.29 3.87
CA ASP A 210 19.83 0.95 4.62
C ASP A 210 19.85 2.14 3.66
N LEU A 211 18.76 2.89 3.67
CA LEU A 211 18.52 4.06 2.83
C LEU A 211 18.53 5.36 3.64
N GLY A 212 19.17 5.34 4.82
CA GLY A 212 19.12 6.46 5.74
C GLY A 212 19.75 7.76 5.19
N ASN A 213 19.24 8.90 5.64
CA ASN A 213 19.68 10.23 5.23
C ASN A 213 19.77 10.42 3.71
N ASN A 214 18.63 10.26 3.05
CA ASN A 214 18.45 10.49 1.62
C ASN A 214 17.25 11.43 1.38
N GLN A 215 16.84 11.60 0.13
CA GLN A 215 15.74 12.48 -0.28
C GLN A 215 14.53 11.65 -0.75
N ILE A 216 14.27 10.53 -0.08
CA ILE A 216 13.14 9.65 -0.38
C ILE A 216 11.90 10.22 0.28
N ILE A 217 10.85 10.42 -0.50
CA ILE A 217 9.57 10.94 -0.04
C ILE A 217 8.46 9.89 -0.32
N SER A 218 7.24 10.33 -0.60
CA SER A 218 6.09 9.42 -0.62
C SER A 218 6.10 8.39 -1.75
N HIS A 219 6.55 8.76 -2.96
CA HIS A 219 6.46 7.88 -4.12
C HIS A 219 7.52 6.77 -4.08
N GLY A 220 8.71 7.07 -3.57
CA GLY A 220 9.78 6.10 -3.35
C GLY A 220 9.38 5.06 -2.30
N ILE A 221 8.76 5.47 -1.19
CA ILE A 221 8.26 4.54 -0.17
C ILE A 221 7.17 3.60 -0.72
N ILE A 222 6.27 4.10 -1.56
CA ILE A 222 5.22 3.26 -2.19
C ILE A 222 5.87 2.17 -3.05
N GLN A 223 6.85 2.53 -3.89
CA GLN A 223 7.59 1.55 -4.70
C GLN A 223 8.32 0.51 -3.84
N LEU A 224 9.01 0.96 -2.78
CA LEU A 224 9.67 0.05 -1.85
C LEU A 224 8.66 -0.89 -1.18
N ALA A 225 7.56 -0.37 -0.65
CA ALA A 225 6.54 -1.16 0.03
C ALA A 225 5.93 -2.24 -0.88
N ASP A 226 5.68 -1.92 -2.14
CA ASP A 226 5.17 -2.90 -3.12
C ASP A 226 6.20 -4.00 -3.41
N SER A 227 7.49 -3.66 -3.48
CA SER A 227 8.56 -4.64 -3.68
C SER A 227 8.67 -5.66 -2.52
N LEU A 228 8.27 -5.27 -1.30
CA LEU A 228 8.31 -6.13 -0.12
C LEU A 228 7.21 -7.20 -0.11
N ARG A 229 6.15 -7.08 -0.93
CA ARG A 229 4.98 -7.98 -0.89
C ARG A 229 5.34 -9.45 -1.08
N ASN A 230 6.41 -9.75 -1.82
CA ASN A 230 6.88 -11.13 -2.04
C ASN A 230 8.37 -11.30 -1.70
N ASN A 231 9.02 -10.28 -1.17
CA ASN A 231 10.43 -10.39 -0.80
C ASN A 231 10.58 -11.24 0.46
N LYS A 232 11.41 -12.28 0.37
CA LYS A 232 11.66 -13.24 1.46
C LYS A 232 13.06 -13.13 2.04
N THR A 233 13.91 -12.25 1.51
CA THR A 233 15.32 -12.16 1.86
C THR A 233 15.61 -11.01 2.81
N LEU A 234 14.93 -9.88 2.61
CA LEU A 234 15.12 -8.66 3.39
C LEU A 234 14.57 -8.86 4.81
N LYS A 235 15.45 -8.66 5.78
CA LYS A 235 15.18 -8.75 7.22
C LYS A 235 15.19 -7.38 7.88
N MET A 236 15.92 -6.42 7.32
CA MET A 236 15.99 -5.06 7.85
C MET A 236 15.83 -4.03 6.73
N LEU A 237 14.98 -3.05 7.00
CA LEU A 237 14.83 -1.86 6.17
C LEU A 237 15.01 -0.65 7.09
N SER A 238 16.00 0.17 6.78
CA SER A 238 16.18 1.47 7.42
C SER A 238 15.88 2.59 6.43
N LEU A 239 15.00 3.49 6.86
CA LEU A 239 14.58 4.70 6.14
C LEU A 239 14.88 5.96 6.96
N HIS A 240 15.77 5.86 7.97
CA HIS A 240 16.01 6.96 8.90
C HIS A 240 16.36 8.26 8.18
N GLN A 241 16.04 9.40 8.78
CA GLN A 241 16.38 10.72 8.23
C GLN A 241 15.89 10.94 6.77
N ASN A 242 14.76 10.34 6.40
CA ASN A 242 14.01 10.69 5.18
C ASN A 242 12.67 11.31 5.59
N SER A 243 12.29 12.45 5.01
CA SER A 243 11.03 13.13 5.35
C SER A 243 9.81 12.42 4.73
N LEU A 244 9.21 11.52 5.50
CA LEU A 244 8.09 10.69 5.05
C LEU A 244 6.74 11.33 5.40
N SER A 245 5.80 11.28 4.45
CA SER A 245 4.43 11.71 4.74
C SER A 245 3.70 10.64 5.55
N GLN A 246 2.70 11.04 6.34
CA GLN A 246 1.92 10.06 7.11
C GLN A 246 1.15 9.10 6.17
N LYS A 247 0.81 9.54 4.94
CA LYS A 247 0.19 8.69 3.91
C LYS A 247 1.16 7.64 3.37
N SER A 248 2.44 7.97 3.21
CA SER A 248 3.43 6.97 2.78
C SER A 248 3.72 5.95 3.89
N ILE A 249 3.71 6.38 5.15
CA ILE A 249 3.76 5.47 6.30
C ILE A 249 2.53 4.55 6.34
N GLN A 250 1.32 5.09 6.10
CA GLN A 250 0.11 4.29 6.00
C GLN A 250 0.26 3.20 4.94
N TYR A 251 0.72 3.57 3.74
CA TYR A 251 0.88 2.61 2.65
C TYR A 251 1.89 1.51 2.99
N LEU A 252 3.04 1.88 3.58
CA LEU A 252 4.03 0.92 4.05
C LEU A 252 3.43 -0.01 5.12
N ALA A 253 2.71 0.55 6.10
CA ALA A 253 2.06 -0.19 7.16
C ALA A 253 1.01 -1.18 6.62
N ASP A 254 0.15 -0.76 5.70
CA ASP A 254 -0.87 -1.60 5.06
C ASP A 254 -0.24 -2.77 4.30
N ARG A 255 0.90 -2.55 3.62
CA ARG A 255 1.64 -3.62 2.93
C ARG A 255 2.28 -4.60 3.90
N LEU A 256 2.87 -4.12 4.98
CA LEU A 256 3.47 -4.97 6.02
C LEU A 256 2.41 -5.75 6.81
N ALA A 257 1.22 -5.19 7.00
CA ALA A 257 0.08 -5.84 7.68
C ALA A 257 -0.38 -7.13 6.98
N LEU A 258 -0.05 -7.30 5.69
CA LEU A 258 -0.36 -8.52 4.94
C LEU A 258 0.50 -9.73 5.35
N ASN A 259 1.53 -9.55 6.19
CA ASN A 259 2.45 -10.61 6.65
C ASN A 259 3.14 -11.41 5.54
N LYS A 260 3.37 -10.78 4.38
CA LYS A 260 3.99 -11.46 3.25
C LYS A 260 5.50 -11.24 3.14
N SER A 261 6.07 -10.29 3.89
CA SER A 261 7.52 -10.07 3.95
C SER A 261 8.16 -10.86 5.10
N ASN A 262 9.48 -11.07 5.01
CA ASN A 262 10.29 -11.61 6.12
C ASN A 262 10.93 -10.51 6.98
N LEU A 263 10.44 -9.28 6.86
CA LEU A 263 11.01 -8.12 7.53
C LEU A 263 10.89 -8.27 9.05
N LYS A 264 12.02 -8.15 9.74
CA LYS A 264 12.17 -8.25 11.19
C LYS A 264 12.41 -6.90 11.84
N TRP A 265 13.12 -6.02 11.15
CA TRP A 265 13.58 -4.73 11.65
C TRP A 265 13.15 -3.62 10.71
N LEU A 266 12.44 -2.65 11.25
CA LEU A 266 12.01 -1.46 10.54
C LEU A 266 12.49 -0.23 11.31
N ASP A 267 13.31 0.58 10.65
CA ASP A 267 13.84 1.80 11.21
C ASP A 267 13.27 3.02 10.49
N LEU A 268 12.54 3.82 11.27
CA LEU A 268 11.84 5.06 10.89
C LEU A 268 12.29 6.21 11.80
N GLU A 269 13.53 6.18 12.28
CA GLU A 269 14.11 7.28 13.04
C GLU A 269 14.10 8.59 12.22
N SER A 270 13.75 9.71 12.84
CA SER A 270 13.79 11.03 12.18
C SER A 270 13.03 11.11 10.85
N THR A 271 11.86 10.46 10.73
CA THR A 271 11.05 10.45 9.48
C THR A 271 9.79 11.32 9.53
N ASP A 272 9.77 12.37 10.37
CA ASP A 272 8.62 13.24 10.59
C ASP A 272 7.34 12.51 11.09
N LEU A 273 7.51 11.35 11.73
CA LEU A 273 6.39 10.54 12.22
C LEU A 273 5.66 11.26 13.36
N ASN A 274 4.33 11.34 13.28
CA ASN A 274 3.49 11.91 14.34
C ASN A 274 2.44 10.90 14.82
N ASN A 275 1.54 11.32 15.72
CA ASN A 275 0.50 10.44 16.27
C ASN A 275 -0.34 9.71 15.22
N HIS A 276 -0.64 10.34 14.07
CA HIS A 276 -1.41 9.72 12.99
C HIS A 276 -0.58 8.64 12.27
N GLY A 277 0.68 8.91 11.96
CA GLY A 277 1.58 7.90 11.39
C GLY A 277 1.75 6.69 12.31
N VAL A 278 1.90 6.93 13.61
CA VAL A 278 1.97 5.87 14.63
C VAL A 278 0.66 5.07 14.72
N GLU A 279 -0.49 5.69 14.50
CA GLU A 279 -1.79 4.98 14.46
C GLU A 279 -1.82 3.91 13.36
N TYR A 280 -1.24 4.21 12.19
CA TYR A 280 -1.09 3.22 11.12
C TYR A 280 -0.11 2.10 11.49
N LEU A 281 1.03 2.43 12.10
CA LEU A 281 1.99 1.42 12.57
C LEU A 281 1.38 0.52 13.65
N ALA A 282 0.64 1.10 14.61
CA ALA A 282 -0.07 0.35 15.63
C ALA A 282 -1.13 -0.59 15.02
N THR A 283 -1.87 -0.12 14.02
CA THR A 283 -2.83 -0.96 13.29
C THR A 283 -2.14 -2.10 12.57
N MET A 284 -1.00 -1.84 11.91
CA MET A 284 -0.18 -2.87 11.28
C MET A 284 0.35 -3.89 12.29
N LEU A 285 0.82 -3.47 13.47
CA LEU A 285 1.33 -4.37 14.51
C LEU A 285 0.27 -5.33 15.07
N LYS A 286 -1.02 -4.99 14.96
CA LYS A 286 -2.10 -5.91 15.38
C LYS A 286 -2.15 -7.18 14.53
N THR A 287 -1.81 -7.09 13.26
CA THR A 287 -1.82 -8.23 12.34
C THR A 287 -0.41 -8.72 12.04
N ASN A 288 0.57 -7.83 11.92
CA ASN A 288 1.94 -8.19 11.59
C ASN A 288 2.61 -8.96 12.74
N GLN A 289 3.08 -10.16 12.44
CA GLN A 289 3.79 -11.04 13.37
C GLN A 289 5.23 -11.33 12.91
N SER A 290 5.76 -10.51 12.00
CA SER A 290 7.13 -10.66 11.48
C SER A 290 8.10 -9.73 12.17
N ILE A 291 7.69 -8.48 12.45
CA ILE A 291 8.55 -7.43 13.01
C ILE A 291 8.86 -7.71 14.48
N THR A 292 10.15 -7.68 14.81
CA THR A 292 10.67 -7.88 16.17
C THR A 292 11.38 -6.65 16.71
N GLY A 293 11.76 -5.69 15.86
CA GLY A 293 12.37 -4.42 16.26
C GLY A 293 11.83 -3.25 15.45
N LEU A 294 11.51 -2.15 16.14
CA LEU A 294 10.94 -0.95 15.56
C LEU A 294 11.63 0.28 16.17
N TRP A 295 12.32 1.06 15.32
CA TRP A 295 12.99 2.30 15.71
C TRP A 295 12.14 3.50 15.28
N LEU A 296 11.70 4.28 16.25
CA LEU A 296 10.85 5.47 16.05
C LEU A 296 11.44 6.70 16.75
N SER A 297 12.73 6.69 17.07
CA SER A 297 13.40 7.80 17.74
C SER A 297 13.38 9.08 16.90
N ASN A 298 13.63 10.22 17.56
CA ASN A 298 13.76 11.53 16.92
C ASN A 298 12.52 11.94 16.09
N ASN A 299 11.32 11.56 16.53
CA ASN A 299 10.07 11.87 15.84
C ASN A 299 9.17 12.81 16.67
N LYS A 300 7.96 13.07 16.15
CA LYS A 300 6.96 13.97 16.75
C LYS A 300 5.84 13.18 17.45
N ILE A 301 6.17 12.02 18.01
CA ILE A 301 5.23 11.13 18.70
C ILE A 301 4.88 11.72 20.07
N GLY A 302 3.59 11.78 20.39
CA GLY A 302 3.11 12.15 21.71
C GLY A 302 2.27 11.06 22.35
N CYS A 303 1.64 11.41 23.47
CA CYS A 303 0.90 10.47 24.31
C CYS A 303 -0.22 9.72 23.59
N ARG A 304 -0.86 10.34 22.59
CA ARG A 304 -1.86 9.65 21.73
C ARG A 304 -1.21 8.52 20.91
N GLY A 305 -0.05 8.75 20.30
CA GLY A 305 0.68 7.72 19.57
C GLY A 305 1.12 6.58 20.49
N VAL A 306 1.65 6.91 21.68
CA VAL A 306 2.01 5.93 22.72
C VAL A 306 0.81 5.07 23.11
N LYS A 307 -0.37 5.68 23.33
CA LYS A 307 -1.61 4.94 23.62
C LYS A 307 -1.94 3.92 22.52
N MET A 308 -1.78 4.28 21.25
CA MET A 308 -2.07 3.38 20.13
C MET A 308 -1.08 2.22 20.05
N LEU A 309 0.22 2.48 20.21
CA LEU A 309 1.25 1.43 20.30
C LEU A 309 0.98 0.49 21.46
N ALA A 310 0.74 1.04 22.66
CA ALA A 310 0.41 0.27 23.85
C ALA A 310 -0.80 -0.63 23.61
N SER A 311 -1.88 -0.08 23.06
CA SER A 311 -3.09 -0.86 22.76
C SER A 311 -2.81 -2.02 21.81
N ALA A 312 -2.06 -1.81 20.72
CA ALA A 312 -1.74 -2.87 19.77
C ALA A 312 -0.83 -3.97 20.35
N LEU A 313 0.16 -3.56 21.15
CA LEU A 313 1.10 -4.48 21.82
C LEU A 313 0.43 -5.30 22.91
N ILE A 314 -0.56 -4.75 23.61
CA ILE A 314 -1.33 -5.48 24.62
C ILE A 314 -2.32 -6.44 23.95
N SER A 315 -3.04 -5.98 22.92
CA SER A 315 -4.19 -6.72 22.41
C SER A 315 -3.86 -7.88 21.46
N SER A 316 -2.76 -7.79 20.71
CA SER A 316 -2.61 -8.64 19.52
C SER A 316 -1.17 -8.94 19.10
N ASN A 317 -0.21 -8.06 19.36
CA ASN A 317 1.17 -8.30 18.94
C ASN A 317 1.95 -9.11 19.99
N THR A 318 2.52 -10.24 19.56
CA THR A 318 3.31 -11.13 20.43
C THR A 318 4.76 -11.29 19.96
N THR A 319 5.19 -10.43 19.02
CA THR A 319 6.43 -10.62 18.26
C THR A 319 7.42 -9.47 18.41
N LEU A 320 6.94 -8.25 18.67
CA LEU A 320 7.81 -7.10 18.91
C LEU A 320 8.59 -7.29 20.21
N LYS A 321 9.92 -7.19 20.11
CA LYS A 321 10.89 -7.35 21.21
C LYS A 321 11.60 -6.05 21.55
N TYR A 322 11.82 -5.18 20.57
CA TYR A 322 12.52 -3.91 20.73
C TYR A 322 11.67 -2.77 20.19
N LEU A 323 11.42 -1.75 21.03
CA LEU A 323 10.74 -0.52 20.66
C LEU A 323 11.59 0.67 21.11
N ASP A 324 12.06 1.44 20.15
CA ASP A 324 12.78 2.69 20.41
C ASP A 324 11.87 3.90 20.18
N LEU A 325 11.73 4.72 21.21
CA LEU A 325 10.99 5.97 21.25
C LEU A 325 11.88 7.13 21.71
N GLU A 326 13.20 6.98 21.69
CA GLU A 326 14.16 7.99 22.12
C GLU A 326 13.88 9.36 21.47
N ASN A 327 14.11 10.43 22.23
CA ASN A 327 14.03 11.81 21.77
C ASN A 327 12.68 12.20 21.12
N ASN A 328 11.57 11.59 21.53
CA ASN A 328 10.23 12.03 21.16
C ASN A 328 9.73 13.09 22.16
N GLN A 329 9.98 14.36 21.85
CA GLN A 329 9.77 15.51 22.75
C GLN A 329 8.30 15.76 23.18
N ARG A 330 7.32 15.03 22.64
CA ARG A 330 5.91 15.13 23.05
C ARG A 330 5.47 13.98 23.95
N ILE A 331 6.37 13.06 24.30
CA ILE A 331 6.16 12.00 25.28
C ILE A 331 6.45 12.58 26.67
N ASN A 332 5.40 12.86 27.43
CA ASN A 332 5.50 13.43 28.78
C ASN A 332 4.70 12.58 29.79
N ASP A 333 4.69 12.99 31.05
CA ASP A 333 4.07 12.24 32.16
C ASP A 333 2.62 11.81 31.92
N SER A 334 1.85 12.50 31.06
CA SER A 334 0.47 12.12 30.75
C SER A 334 0.31 10.78 30.01
N CYS A 335 1.40 10.18 29.49
CA CYS A 335 1.37 8.82 28.94
C CYS A 335 1.93 7.74 29.87
N LEU A 336 2.26 8.07 31.13
CA LEU A 336 2.84 7.11 32.08
C LEU A 336 1.99 5.84 32.21
N ASP A 337 0.67 5.98 32.33
CA ASP A 337 -0.24 4.84 32.47
C ASP A 337 -0.22 3.91 31.24
N TYR A 338 -0.03 4.46 30.04
CA TYR A 338 0.07 3.65 28.83
C TYR A 338 1.35 2.81 28.81
N PHE A 339 2.48 3.38 29.24
CA PHE A 339 3.73 2.62 29.38
C PHE A 339 3.64 1.59 30.49
N VAL A 340 3.11 1.96 31.66
CA VAL A 340 2.96 1.04 32.79
C VAL A 340 2.08 -0.15 32.40
N ASN A 341 0.92 0.10 31.79
CA ASN A 341 0.02 -0.97 31.35
C ASN A 341 0.64 -1.83 30.26
N MET A 342 1.27 -1.22 29.25
CA MET A 342 1.97 -1.96 28.19
C MET A 342 3.07 -2.84 28.75
N MET A 343 3.91 -2.32 29.65
CA MET A 343 4.98 -3.08 30.28
C MET A 343 4.41 -4.23 31.12
N LYS A 344 3.32 -4.04 31.86
CA LYS A 344 2.73 -5.12 32.67
C LYS A 344 2.14 -6.24 31.81
N GLU A 345 1.29 -5.87 30.86
CA GLU A 345 0.46 -6.83 30.12
C GLU A 345 1.20 -7.51 28.96
N ASN A 346 2.06 -6.78 28.23
CA ASN A 346 2.78 -7.36 27.10
C ASN A 346 3.90 -8.31 27.57
N GLN A 347 3.96 -9.48 26.92
CA GLN A 347 4.91 -10.55 27.25
C GLN A 347 6.07 -10.68 26.25
N SER A 348 5.97 -10.06 25.08
CA SER A 348 6.95 -10.18 24.00
C SER A 348 8.06 -9.14 24.06
N LEU A 349 7.73 -7.92 24.48
CA LEU A 349 8.62 -6.77 24.53
C LEU A 349 9.71 -7.00 25.56
N LYS A 350 10.96 -6.85 25.13
CA LYS A 350 12.18 -7.05 25.93
C LYS A 350 12.93 -5.76 26.16
N THR A 351 12.84 -4.80 25.24
CA THR A 351 13.52 -3.52 25.37
C THR A 351 12.59 -2.40 24.97
N ILE A 352 12.54 -1.36 25.82
CA ILE A 352 11.97 -0.06 25.46
C ILE A 352 12.99 1.04 25.75
N ASP A 353 13.24 1.87 24.74
CA ASP A 353 14.08 3.05 24.88
C ASP A 353 13.21 4.32 24.94
N LEU A 354 13.32 5.06 26.04
CA LEU A 354 12.66 6.35 26.28
C LEU A 354 13.68 7.44 26.60
N SER A 355 14.96 7.23 26.27
CA SER A 355 16.02 8.21 26.46
C SER A 355 15.60 9.55 25.85
N ASN A 356 15.99 10.64 26.49
CA ASN A 356 15.71 12.00 25.99
C ASN A 356 14.20 12.33 25.80
N CYS A 357 13.27 11.54 26.34
CA CYS A 357 11.86 11.93 26.46
C CYS A 357 11.64 12.79 27.73
N PRO A 358 10.80 13.84 27.67
CA PRO A 358 10.52 14.73 28.81
C PRO A 358 9.59 14.09 29.85
N LEU A 359 10.05 12.99 30.46
CA LEU A 359 9.43 12.34 31.60
C LEU A 359 10.06 12.86 32.90
N SER A 360 9.22 13.17 33.90
CA SER A 360 9.72 13.58 35.21
C SER A 360 10.49 12.46 35.91
N ILE A 361 11.30 12.83 36.90
CA ILE A 361 12.02 11.89 37.77
C ILE A 361 11.05 10.89 38.40
N THR A 362 9.85 11.34 38.78
CA THR A 362 8.79 10.48 39.36
C THR A 362 8.29 9.44 38.36
N SER A 363 7.98 9.84 37.12
CA SER A 363 7.58 8.91 36.06
C SER A 363 8.70 7.91 35.75
N LYS A 364 9.95 8.39 35.61
CA LYS A 364 11.13 7.56 35.39
C LYS A 364 11.32 6.53 36.51
N ALA A 365 11.18 6.95 37.77
CA ALA A 365 11.24 6.04 38.92
C ALA A 365 10.14 4.99 38.90
N LYS A 366 8.90 5.38 38.54
CA LYS A 366 7.78 4.43 38.41
C LYS A 366 8.04 3.41 37.30
N LEU A 367 8.49 3.84 36.13
CA LEU A 367 8.82 2.95 35.02
C LEU A 367 9.95 1.98 35.39
N ARG A 368 11.00 2.46 36.07
CA ARG A 368 12.06 1.60 36.62
C ARG A 368 11.47 0.55 37.55
N SER A 369 10.60 0.92 38.50
CA SER A 369 10.02 -0.04 39.44
C SER A 369 9.28 -1.18 38.73
N ILE A 370 8.54 -0.88 37.65
CA ILE A 370 7.84 -1.89 36.84
C ILE A 370 8.82 -2.71 35.99
N ALA A 371 9.87 -2.10 35.45
CA ALA A 371 10.88 -2.83 34.69
C ALA A 371 11.58 -3.90 35.55
N HIS A 372 11.88 -3.61 36.82
CA HIS A 372 12.50 -4.57 37.75
C HIS A 372 11.61 -5.77 38.06
N THR A 373 10.28 -5.67 37.91
CA THR A 373 9.38 -6.82 38.10
C THR A 373 9.35 -7.76 36.90
N LYS A 374 9.97 -7.40 35.77
CA LYS A 374 10.00 -8.22 34.55
C LYS A 374 11.37 -8.88 34.37
N GLN A 375 11.35 -10.17 34.09
CA GLN A 375 12.55 -10.91 33.71
C GLN A 375 13.00 -10.53 32.29
N ASP A 376 14.31 -10.35 32.13
CA ASP A 376 14.98 -10.05 30.85
C ASP A 376 14.38 -8.82 30.13
N PHE A 377 13.97 -7.81 30.90
CA PHE A 377 13.43 -6.55 30.37
C PHE A 377 14.42 -5.40 30.59
N ARG A 378 14.79 -4.72 29.49
CA ARG A 378 15.67 -3.56 29.48
C ARG A 378 14.87 -2.29 29.24
N LEU A 379 14.85 -1.42 30.24
CA LEU A 379 14.32 -0.07 30.13
C LEU A 379 15.49 0.92 30.04
N VAL A 380 15.49 1.78 29.02
CA VAL A 380 16.46 2.88 28.85
C VAL A 380 15.71 4.22 29.01
N LEU A 381 16.25 5.16 29.80
CA LEU A 381 15.56 6.39 30.25
C LEU A 381 16.45 7.62 30.27
#